data_AF-A0A0F8W9A1-F1
#
_entry.id   AF-A0A0F8W9A1-F1
#
_cell.length_a   1.000
_cell.length_b   1.000
_cell.length_c   1.000
_cell.angle_alpha   90.00
_cell.angle_beta   90.00
_cell.angle_gamma   90.00
#
_symmetry.space_group_name_H-M   'P 1'
#
loop_
_entity.id
_entity.type
_entity.pdbx_description
1 polymer ?
#
loop_
_entity_poly.entity_id
_entity_poly.type
_entity_poly.pdbx_seq_one_letter_code
_entity_poly.pdbx_strand_id
1 'polypeptide(L)'
;MDQEKYDKMLKRARIKRRESINRQFEIDMEKYQKTLIYALKSVKDQARPDTWSSAHKNCFRCSIGKGESEKHIRKKFERYLEWRKLGAVVFTELRLKDGSRPDLIVCLNNGSVFIEEIVESEKEASLLIKEKKYPFPIRIVRG
;
A
#
# COMPACT_ATOMS: atom_id res chain seq x y z
N MET A 1 -44.38 4.89 27.30
CA MET A 1 -43.52 3.78 26.82
C MET A 1 -42.77 3.28 28.03
N ASP A 2 -42.85 1.99 28.34
CA ASP A 2 -42.30 1.44 29.58
C ASP A 2 -40.76 1.45 29.57
N GLN A 3 -40.12 1.85 30.67
CA GLN A 3 -38.66 2.00 30.77
C GLN A 3 -37.96 0.67 30.47
N GLU A 4 -38.53 -0.43 30.93
CA GLU A 4 -38.01 -1.78 30.68
C GLU A 4 -38.05 -2.16 29.19
N LYS A 5 -39.06 -1.67 28.46
CA LYS A 5 -39.21 -1.88 27.02
C LYS A 5 -38.19 -1.06 26.23
N TYR A 6 -37.87 0.15 26.68
CA TYR A 6 -36.83 1.00 26.10
C TYR A 6 -35.43 0.39 26.28
N ASP A 7 -35.11 -0.10 27.48
CA ASP A 7 -33.81 -0.73 27.76
C ASP A 7 -33.60 -2.02 26.96
N LYS A 8 -34.66 -2.85 26.82
CA LYS A 8 -34.65 -4.03 25.94
C LYS A 8 -34.40 -3.65 24.47
N MET A 9 -34.97 -2.54 24.00
CA MET A 9 -34.76 -2.04 22.63
C MET A 9 -33.31 -1.58 22.42
N LEU A 10 -32.75 -0.81 23.36
CA LEU A 10 -31.35 -0.36 23.30
C LEU A 10 -30.37 -1.53 23.31
N LYS A 11 -30.61 -2.55 24.15
CA LYS A 11 -29.77 -3.76 24.20
C LYS A 11 -29.77 -4.50 22.86
N ARG A 12 -30.94 -4.67 22.23
CA ARG A 12 -31.07 -5.28 20.89
C ARG A 12 -30.36 -4.44 19.81
N ALA A 13 -30.48 -3.11 19.85
CA ALA A 13 -29.81 -2.22 18.92
C ALA A 13 -28.27 -2.29 19.04
N ARG A 14 -27.74 -2.37 20.27
CA ARG A 14 -26.30 -2.55 20.52
C ARG A 14 -25.77 -3.87 19.96
N ILE A 15 -26.51 -4.97 20.14
CA ILE A 15 -26.15 -6.30 19.60
C ILE A 15 -26.11 -6.25 18.07
N LYS A 16 -27.18 -5.76 17.43
CA LYS A 16 -27.23 -5.62 15.96
C LYS A 16 -26.11 -4.74 15.41
N ARG A 17 -25.78 -3.64 16.10
CA ARG A 17 -24.67 -2.76 15.72
C ARG A 17 -23.32 -3.50 15.78
N ARG A 18 -23.09 -4.28 16.84
CA ARG A 18 -21.88 -5.10 16.99
C ARG A 18 -21.76 -6.17 15.90
N GLU A 19 -22.85 -6.88 15.60
CA GLU A 19 -22.90 -7.86 14.52
C GLU A 19 -22.61 -7.23 13.16
N SER A 20 -23.17 -6.05 12.88
CA SER A 20 -22.90 -5.29 11.66
C SER A 20 -21.42 -4.88 11.55
N ILE A 21 -20.83 -4.37 12.63
CA ILE A 21 -19.40 -4.00 12.67
C ILE A 21 -18.51 -5.24 12.44
N ASN A 22 -18.80 -6.36 13.12
CA ASN A 22 -18.04 -7.59 12.96
C ASN A 22 -18.12 -8.12 11.51
N ARG A 23 -19.32 -8.12 10.92
CA ARG A 23 -19.51 -8.54 9.53
C ARG A 23 -18.76 -7.63 8.56
N GLN A 24 -18.77 -6.33 8.79
CA GLN A 24 -18.00 -5.38 7.98
C GLN A 24 -16.50 -5.66 8.09
N PHE A 25 -16.01 -5.93 9.31
CA PHE A 25 -14.61 -6.30 9.55
C PHE A 25 -14.22 -7.59 8.82
N GLU A 26 -15.06 -8.61 8.83
CA GLU A 26 -14.84 -9.86 8.08
C GLU A 26 -14.74 -9.61 6.57
N ILE A 27 -15.65 -8.80 6.01
CA ILE A 27 -15.63 -8.41 4.59
C ILE A 27 -14.34 -7.67 4.24
N ASP A 28 -13.90 -6.74 5.09
CA ASP A 28 -12.69 -5.95 4.85
C ASP A 28 -11.43 -6.80 4.97
N MET A 29 -11.41 -7.76 5.90
CA MET A 29 -10.34 -8.76 6.02
C MET A 29 -10.26 -9.67 4.79
N GLU A 30 -11.39 -10.15 4.28
CA GLU A 30 -11.43 -10.99 3.07
C GLU A 30 -10.92 -10.23 1.85
N LYS A 31 -11.37 -8.97 1.68
CA LYS A 31 -10.87 -8.08 0.62
C LYS A 31 -9.35 -7.91 0.73
N TYR A 32 -8.85 -7.57 1.91
CA TYR A 32 -7.42 -7.39 2.14
C TYR A 32 -6.60 -8.67 1.85
N GLN A 33 -7.11 -9.85 2.22
CA GLN A 33 -6.45 -11.12 1.91
C GLN A 33 -6.39 -11.38 0.38
N LYS A 34 -7.47 -11.10 -0.35
CA LYS A 34 -7.48 -11.20 -1.82
C LYS A 34 -6.48 -10.23 -2.45
N THR A 35 -6.46 -8.98 -2.00
CA THR A 35 -5.45 -7.97 -2.39
C THR A 35 -4.05 -8.49 -2.19
N LEU A 36 -3.79 -9.04 -1.00
CA LEU A 36 -2.49 -9.54 -0.61
C LEU A 36 -2.05 -10.68 -1.51
N ILE A 37 -2.92 -11.65 -1.80
CA ILE A 37 -2.59 -12.78 -2.66
C ILE A 37 -2.25 -12.29 -4.08
N TYR A 38 -3.05 -11.39 -4.63
CA TYR A 38 -2.82 -10.84 -5.97
C TYR A 38 -1.52 -10.02 -6.03
N ALA A 39 -1.30 -9.15 -5.04
CA ALA A 39 -0.11 -8.34 -4.88
C ALA A 39 1.15 -9.23 -4.81
N LEU A 40 1.12 -10.25 -3.95
CA LEU A 40 2.23 -11.16 -3.79
C LEU A 40 2.50 -11.93 -5.07
N LYS A 41 1.49 -12.42 -5.80
CA LYS A 41 1.71 -13.09 -7.09
C LYS A 41 2.30 -12.14 -8.13
N SER A 42 1.68 -10.98 -8.33
CA SER A 42 2.05 -10.04 -9.39
C SER A 42 3.44 -9.42 -9.18
N VAL A 43 3.78 -9.08 -7.93
CA VAL A 43 5.05 -8.43 -7.61
C VAL A 43 6.19 -9.44 -7.47
N LYS A 44 5.93 -10.65 -6.92
CA LYS A 44 6.97 -11.67 -6.71
C LYS A 44 7.67 -12.07 -8.00
N ASP A 45 6.91 -12.19 -9.08
CA ASP A 45 7.47 -12.58 -10.38
C ASP A 45 8.33 -11.48 -11.01
N GLN A 46 8.19 -10.23 -10.55
CA GLN A 46 9.02 -9.10 -10.99
C GLN A 46 10.17 -8.79 -10.02
N ALA A 47 10.09 -9.28 -8.78
CA ALA A 47 11.10 -9.06 -7.76
C ALA A 47 12.37 -9.89 -8.03
N ARG A 48 13.52 -9.31 -7.68
CA ARG A 48 14.78 -10.06 -7.66
C ARG A 48 14.72 -11.09 -6.51
N PRO A 49 15.02 -12.39 -6.74
CA PRO A 49 14.78 -13.44 -5.75
C PRO A 49 15.47 -13.22 -4.39
N ASP A 50 16.67 -12.65 -4.39
CA ASP A 50 17.47 -12.33 -3.20
C ASP A 50 16.94 -11.14 -2.40
N THR A 51 16.06 -10.32 -3.00
CA THR A 51 15.43 -9.18 -2.32
C THR A 51 13.98 -9.46 -1.90
N TRP A 52 13.39 -10.54 -2.41
CA TRP A 52 12.04 -10.92 -2.03
C TRP A 52 12.01 -11.50 -0.61
N SER A 53 11.47 -10.74 0.33
CA SER A 53 11.13 -11.24 1.66
C SER A 53 9.84 -10.63 2.15
N SER A 54 9.13 -11.34 3.04
CA SER A 54 7.93 -10.83 3.70
C SER A 54 8.18 -9.51 4.46
N ALA A 55 9.44 -9.19 4.77
CA ALA A 55 9.87 -8.01 5.51
C ALA A 55 9.89 -6.70 4.71
N HIS A 56 9.69 -6.74 3.38
CA HIS A 56 9.55 -5.53 2.55
C HIS A 56 8.09 -5.07 2.43
N LYS A 57 7.15 -5.92 2.81
CA LYS A 57 5.71 -5.67 2.74
C LYS A 57 5.24 -4.87 3.95
N ASN A 58 4.57 -3.74 3.72
CA ASN A 58 3.99 -2.88 4.75
C ASN A 58 5.02 -2.51 5.84
N CYS A 59 6.28 -2.41 5.43
CA CYS A 59 7.39 -1.96 6.23
C CYS A 59 8.00 -0.80 5.46
N PHE A 60 8.15 0.35 6.11
CA PHE A 60 8.84 1.48 5.52
C PHE A 60 10.34 1.27 5.64
N ARG A 61 11.03 1.32 4.50
CA ARG A 61 12.49 1.28 4.40
C ARG A 61 12.96 2.48 3.59
N CYS A 62 14.09 3.03 3.98
CA CYS A 62 14.76 4.12 3.30
C CYS A 62 16.28 3.98 3.45
N SER A 63 17.01 4.57 2.53
CA SER A 63 18.46 4.46 2.48
C SER A 63 19.09 5.74 3.04
N ILE A 64 19.13 5.86 4.36
CA ILE A 64 19.72 7.02 5.04
C ILE A 64 21.20 7.16 4.66
N GLY A 65 21.59 8.34 4.17
CA GLY A 65 22.98 8.67 3.82
C GLY A 65 23.49 8.11 2.49
N LYS A 66 22.65 7.45 1.68
CA LYS A 66 23.03 6.85 0.38
C LYS A 66 22.39 7.54 -0.83
N GLY A 67 22.23 8.86 -0.77
CA GLY A 67 21.79 9.67 -1.91
C GLY A 67 20.31 10.03 -1.96
N GLU A 68 19.48 9.61 -1.00
CA GLU A 68 18.15 10.19 -0.79
C GLU A 68 18.25 11.41 0.12
N SER A 69 17.65 12.53 -0.28
CA SER A 69 17.54 13.73 0.57
C SER A 69 16.52 13.50 1.69
N GLU A 70 16.61 14.26 2.78
CA GLU A 70 15.63 14.19 3.87
C GLU A 70 14.21 14.54 3.39
N LYS A 71 14.11 15.49 2.45
CA LYS A 71 12.85 15.90 1.84
C LYS A 71 12.21 14.74 1.05
N HIS A 72 13.01 14.00 0.27
CA HIS A 72 12.56 12.81 -0.47
C HIS A 72 12.06 11.73 0.48
N ILE A 73 12.85 11.42 1.52
CA ILE A 73 12.51 10.42 2.53
C ILE A 73 11.20 10.78 3.23
N ARG A 74 11.04 12.05 3.62
CA ARG A 74 9.82 12.55 4.25
C ARG A 74 8.61 12.39 3.33
N LYS A 75 8.74 12.78 2.07
CA LYS A 75 7.65 12.63 1.09
C LYS A 75 7.27 11.16 0.88
N LYS A 76 8.26 10.28 0.81
CA LYS A 76 8.07 8.83 0.69
C LYS A 76 7.34 8.25 1.87
N PHE A 77 7.67 8.71 3.06
CA PHE A 77 6.98 8.31 4.28
C PHE A 77 5.52 8.80 4.30
N GLU A 78 5.27 10.06 3.92
CA GLU A 78 3.90 10.62 3.82
C GLU A 78 3.02 9.78 2.87
N ARG A 79 3.53 9.52 1.65
CA ARG A 79 2.83 8.72 0.65
C ARG A 79 2.61 7.27 1.09
N TYR A 80 3.61 6.66 1.71
CA TYR A 80 3.49 5.34 2.32
C TYR A 80 2.32 5.30 3.33
N LEU A 81 2.25 6.26 4.25
CA LEU A 81 1.19 6.32 5.26
C LEU A 81 -0.19 6.50 4.63
N GLU A 82 -0.32 7.34 3.60
CA GLU A 82 -1.58 7.55 2.89
C GLU A 82 -2.10 6.24 2.28
N TRP A 83 -1.26 5.50 1.57
CA TRP A 83 -1.65 4.20 1.00
C TRP A 83 -2.01 3.16 2.06
N ARG A 84 -1.28 3.14 3.17
CA ARG A 84 -1.58 2.23 4.29
C ARG A 84 -2.92 2.54 4.95
N LYS A 85 -3.28 3.83 5.09
CA LYS A 85 -4.62 4.24 5.59
C LYS A 85 -5.75 3.77 4.67
N LEU A 86 -5.49 3.66 3.37
CA LEU A 86 -6.44 3.15 2.38
C LEU A 86 -6.47 1.61 2.29
N GLY A 87 -5.72 0.91 3.15
CA GLY A 87 -5.69 -0.55 3.19
C GLY A 87 -4.85 -1.19 2.08
N ALA A 88 -4.07 -0.41 1.32
CA ALA A 88 -3.21 -0.93 0.27
C ALA A 88 -2.03 -1.74 0.85
N VAL A 89 -1.56 -2.73 0.09
CA VAL A 89 -0.29 -3.40 0.37
C VAL A 89 0.81 -2.62 -0.32
N VAL A 90 1.83 -2.21 0.43
CA VAL A 90 2.92 -1.37 -0.08
C VAL A 90 4.26 -2.08 0.11
N PHE A 91 5.07 -2.11 -0.94
CA PHE A 91 6.47 -2.53 -0.87
C PHE A 91 7.36 -1.32 -1.01
N THR A 92 8.34 -1.19 -0.12
CA THR A 92 9.34 -0.11 -0.18
C THR A 92 10.72 -0.72 -0.44
N GLU A 93 11.53 -0.02 -1.25
CA GLU A 93 12.91 -0.40 -1.61
C GLU A 93 13.10 -1.80 -2.22
N LEU A 94 12.04 -2.42 -2.73
CA LEU A 94 12.13 -3.70 -3.41
C LEU A 94 12.94 -3.56 -4.70
N ARG A 95 13.92 -4.44 -4.94
CA ARG A 95 14.63 -4.47 -6.23
C ARG A 95 13.90 -5.38 -7.21
N LEU A 96 13.72 -4.87 -8.42
CA LEU A 96 13.14 -5.62 -9.53
C LEU A 96 14.24 -6.41 -10.27
N LYS A 97 13.82 -7.38 -11.10
CA LYS A 97 14.72 -8.24 -11.88
C LYS A 97 15.63 -7.46 -12.83
N ASP A 98 15.19 -6.31 -13.31
CA ASP A 98 15.94 -5.39 -14.16
C ASP A 98 16.96 -4.51 -13.38
N GLY A 99 17.12 -4.78 -12.09
CA GLY A 99 18.01 -4.08 -11.16
C GLY A 99 17.48 -2.75 -10.64
N SER A 100 16.33 -2.29 -11.12
CA SER A 100 15.72 -1.05 -10.65
C SER A 100 15.14 -1.18 -9.25
N ARG A 101 14.97 -0.05 -8.58
CA ARG A 101 14.45 0.01 -7.21
C ARG A 101 13.41 1.13 -7.10
N PRO A 102 12.13 0.80 -7.32
CA PRO A 102 11.06 1.77 -7.14
C PRO A 102 11.00 2.34 -5.73
N ASP A 103 10.52 3.58 -5.59
CA ASP A 103 10.27 4.16 -4.27
C ASP A 103 9.18 3.38 -3.52
N LEU A 104 8.00 3.26 -4.13
CA LEU A 104 6.86 2.51 -3.62
C LEU A 104 6.27 1.63 -4.74
N ILE A 105 5.99 0.37 -4.43
CA ILE A 105 5.09 -0.47 -5.23
C ILE A 105 3.80 -0.62 -4.44
N VAL A 106 2.69 -0.15 -5.00
CA VAL A 106 1.39 -0.07 -4.34
C VAL A 106 0.42 -1.05 -4.96
N CYS A 107 -0.23 -1.85 -4.12
CA CYS A 107 -1.22 -2.83 -4.52
C CYS A 107 -2.57 -2.52 -3.86
N LEU A 108 -3.59 -2.25 -4.68
CA LEU A 108 -4.91 -1.81 -4.27
C LEU A 108 -5.89 -2.99 -4.15
N ASN A 109 -6.99 -2.75 -3.43
CA ASN A 109 -7.99 -3.79 -3.14
C ASN A 109 -8.76 -4.32 -4.34
N ASN A 110 -8.74 -3.58 -5.45
CA ASN A 110 -9.29 -4.01 -6.74
C ASN A 110 -8.31 -4.86 -7.56
N GLY A 111 -7.14 -5.21 -7.02
CA GLY A 111 -6.09 -5.94 -7.74
C GLY A 111 -5.20 -5.04 -8.61
N SER A 112 -5.41 -3.72 -8.67
CA SER A 112 -4.48 -2.85 -9.40
C SER A 112 -3.13 -2.77 -8.69
N VAL A 113 -2.05 -2.83 -9.46
CA VAL A 113 -0.66 -2.65 -8.99
C VAL A 113 -0.03 -1.53 -9.80
N PHE A 114 0.63 -0.59 -9.13
CA PHE A 114 1.37 0.49 -9.77
C PHE A 114 2.59 0.88 -8.93
N ILE A 115 3.50 1.59 -9.55
CA ILE A 115 4.67 2.18 -8.92
C ILE A 115 4.40 3.65 -8.65
N GLU A 116 4.75 4.13 -7.46
CA GLU A 116 4.77 5.56 -7.14
C GLU A 116 6.22 6.01 -6.95
N GLU A 117 6.68 6.89 -7.83
CA GLU A 117 8.04 7.46 -7.83
C GLU A 117 7.99 8.89 -7.32
N ILE A 118 8.87 9.21 -6.39
CA ILE A 118 8.98 10.55 -5.83
C ILE A 118 10.12 11.26 -6.55
N VAL A 119 9.83 12.47 -6.99
CA VAL A 119 10.74 13.21 -7.86
C VAL A 119 10.88 14.62 -7.31
N GLU A 120 12.09 14.95 -6.87
CA GLU A 120 12.40 16.30 -6.37
C GLU A 120 12.75 17.27 -7.50
N SER A 121 13.49 16.81 -8.52
CA SER A 121 14.03 17.68 -9.58
C SER A 121 14.37 16.98 -10.91
N GLU A 122 13.87 15.76 -11.19
CA GLU A 122 14.24 15.06 -12.43
C GLU A 122 13.75 15.81 -13.69
N LYS A 123 14.62 15.85 -14.71
CA LYS A 123 14.28 16.27 -16.08
C LYS A 123 13.36 15.23 -16.72
N GLU A 124 12.38 15.67 -17.52
CA GLU A 124 11.34 14.83 -18.15
C GLU A 124 11.86 13.56 -18.85
N ALA A 125 13.08 13.59 -19.40
CA ALA A 125 13.70 12.43 -20.05
C ALA A 125 13.95 11.23 -19.10
N SER A 126 14.23 11.47 -17.81
CA SER A 126 14.41 10.39 -16.82
C SER A 126 13.10 9.67 -16.51
N LEU A 127 11.99 10.42 -16.49
CA LEU A 127 10.65 9.90 -16.24
C LEU A 127 10.19 8.98 -17.38
N LEU A 128 10.44 9.40 -18.62
CA LEU A 128 10.14 8.60 -19.83
C LEU A 128 10.93 7.28 -19.89
N ILE A 129 12.15 7.25 -19.33
CA ILE A 129 12.93 6.01 -19.24
C ILE A 129 12.33 5.08 -18.19
N LYS A 130 11.95 5.61 -17.02
CA LYS A 130 11.31 4.82 -15.96
C LYS A 130 10.00 4.22 -16.45
N GLU A 131 9.13 4.99 -17.11
CA GLU A 131 7.84 4.53 -17.64
C GLU A 131 7.95 3.36 -18.61
N LYS A 132 9.01 3.35 -19.43
CA LYS A 132 9.27 2.25 -20.37
C LYS A 132 9.93 1.02 -19.71
N LYS A 133 10.57 1.21 -18.56
CA LYS A 133 11.40 0.19 -17.91
C LYS A 133 10.62 -0.60 -16.87
N TYR A 134 9.74 0.05 -16.11
CA TYR A 134 9.03 -0.62 -15.04
C TYR A 134 7.94 -1.57 -15.54
N PRO A 135 7.73 -2.71 -14.86
CA PRO A 135 6.72 -3.69 -15.23
C PRO A 135 5.29 -3.28 -14.84
N PHE A 136 5.13 -2.15 -14.14
CA PHE A 136 3.85 -1.64 -13.67
C PHE A 136 3.67 -0.17 -14.07
N PRO A 137 2.41 0.31 -14.21
CA PRO A 137 2.12 1.72 -14.43
C PRO A 137 2.81 2.60 -13.38
N ILE A 138 3.29 3.77 -13.78
CA ILE A 138 3.97 4.70 -12.88
C ILE A 138 3.08 5.89 -12.57
N ARG A 139 3.10 6.31 -11.31
CA ARG A 139 2.59 7.58 -10.84
C ARG A 139 3.75 8.42 -10.30
N ILE A 140 3.95 9.60 -10.87
CA ILE A 140 4.96 10.55 -10.39
C ILE A 140 4.38 11.44 -9.32
N VAL A 141 5.09 11.58 -8.20
CA VAL A 141 4.77 12.51 -7.12
C VAL A 141 5.90 13.52 -7.00
N ARG A 142 5.56 14.81 -7.13
CA ARG A 142 6.56 15.88 -6.93
C ARG A 142 6.82 16.08 -5.43
N GLY A 143 8.11 16.06 -5.07
CA GLY A 143 8.63 16.21 -3.71
C GLY A 143 8.55 17.63 -3.18
#